data_AF-A0A918GPG4-F1
#
_entry.id   AF-A0A918GPG4-F1
#
_cell.length_a   1.000
_cell.length_b   1.000
_cell.length_c   1.000
_cell.angle_alpha   90.00
_cell.angle_beta   90.00
_cell.angle_gamma   90.00
#
_symmetry.space_group_name_H-M   'P 1'
#
loop_
_entity.id
_entity.type
_entity.pdbx_description
1 polymer ?
#
loop_
_entity_poly.entity_id
_entity_poly.type
_entity_poly.pdbx_seq_one_letter_code
_entity_poly.pdbx_strand_id
1 'polypeptide(L)'
;MSEENPARTPATPVDVAVLGSAVRLRIIRMTHQRPLTNREIATQLDRDPATTLHHVRKLVDAGFLEALPVRRGNRGAREIPYRSTGRSWRIDNPGRGNREVAEAMLQAYLAEVGEADFAELLQSRLVVQVDEAGREELMRRIQDVLDDFAARPLEPGQPRTGIYVSFYPGE
;
A
#
# COMPACT_ATOMS: atom_id res chain seq x y z
N MET A 1 -20.44 9.26 -17.93
CA MET A 1 -21.31 8.42 -17.08
C MET A 1 -20.40 7.83 -16.03
N SER A 2 -20.36 8.45 -14.86
CA SER A 2 -19.51 8.00 -13.75
C SER A 2 -20.17 6.76 -13.17
N GLU A 3 -19.65 5.57 -13.46
CA GLU A 3 -19.94 4.41 -12.64
C GLU A 3 -19.56 4.76 -11.20
N GLU A 4 -20.50 4.59 -10.27
CA GLU A 4 -20.23 4.75 -8.84
C GLU A 4 -19.01 3.89 -8.50
N ASN A 5 -17.93 4.53 -8.09
CA ASN A 5 -16.76 3.85 -7.56
C ASN A 5 -17.23 3.01 -6.36
N PRO A 6 -17.03 1.67 -6.35
CA PRO A 6 -17.55 0.83 -5.28
C PRO A 6 -17.04 1.34 -3.94
N ALA A 7 -17.99 1.68 -3.06
CA ALA A 7 -17.70 2.28 -1.77
C ALA A 7 -16.65 1.47 -1.00
N ARG A 8 -15.63 2.15 -0.48
CA ARG A 8 -14.58 1.55 0.36
C ARG A 8 -15.22 0.94 1.60
N THR A 9 -14.69 -0.20 2.05
CA THR A 9 -15.24 -0.95 3.18
C THR A 9 -14.50 -0.60 4.48
N PRO A 10 -15.19 -0.47 5.63
CA PRO A 10 -14.52 -0.26 6.92
C PRO A 10 -13.47 -1.35 7.22
N ALA A 11 -12.39 -0.96 7.90
CA ALA A 11 -11.35 -1.90 8.33
C ALA A 11 -11.87 -2.87 9.39
N THR A 12 -11.65 -4.17 9.19
CA THR A 12 -11.90 -5.18 10.24
C THR A 12 -10.75 -5.19 11.27
N PRO A 13 -10.94 -5.78 12.46
CA PRO A 13 -9.83 -5.96 13.42
C PRO A 13 -8.64 -6.73 12.84
N VAL A 14 -8.91 -7.71 11.95
CA VAL A 14 -7.86 -8.44 11.23
C VAL A 14 -7.10 -7.50 10.31
N ASP A 15 -7.79 -6.60 9.61
CA ASP A 15 -7.14 -5.62 8.74
C ASP A 15 -6.23 -4.69 9.50
N VAL A 16 -6.70 -4.15 10.63
CA VAL A 16 -5.90 -3.30 11.51
C VAL A 16 -4.65 -4.05 11.97
N ALA A 17 -4.82 -5.26 12.51
CA ALA A 17 -3.72 -6.09 12.96
C ALA A 17 -2.76 -6.49 11.81
N VAL A 18 -3.21 -6.45 10.56
CA VAL A 18 -2.41 -6.75 9.36
C VAL A 18 -1.70 -5.53 8.80
N LEU A 19 -2.35 -4.37 8.80
CA LEU A 19 -1.81 -3.13 8.25
C LEU A 19 -0.92 -2.39 9.25
N GLY A 20 -0.99 -2.71 10.56
CA GLY A 20 -0.11 -2.20 11.62
C GLY A 20 1.37 -2.62 11.53
N SER A 21 1.88 -2.96 10.34
CA SER A 21 3.30 -3.23 10.15
C SER A 21 3.79 -2.63 8.84
N ALA A 22 4.78 -1.75 8.95
CA ALA A 22 5.41 -1.10 7.80
C ALA A 22 5.95 -2.13 6.79
N VAL A 23 6.56 -3.22 7.26
CA VAL A 23 7.07 -4.31 6.41
C VAL A 23 5.93 -4.92 5.57
N ARG A 24 4.77 -5.20 6.17
CA ARG A 24 3.63 -5.77 5.44
C ARG A 24 3.07 -4.80 4.41
N LEU A 25 3.00 -3.50 4.72
CA LEU A 25 2.60 -2.47 3.77
C LEU A 25 3.56 -2.39 2.57
N ARG A 26 4.87 -2.43 2.81
CA ARG A 26 5.89 -2.48 1.74
C ARG A 26 5.75 -3.72 0.87
N ILE A 27 5.50 -4.90 1.47
CA ILE A 27 5.26 -6.14 0.70
C ILE A 27 4.03 -6.00 -0.22
N ILE A 28 2.92 -5.46 0.30
CA ILE A 28 1.71 -5.20 -0.51
C ILE A 28 2.05 -4.27 -1.68
N ARG A 29 2.80 -3.19 -1.44
CA ARG A 29 3.20 -2.22 -2.47
C ARG A 29 4.07 -2.86 -3.57
N MET A 30 5.11 -3.59 -3.18
CA MET A 30 6.05 -4.24 -4.11
C MET A 30 5.35 -5.30 -4.99
N THR A 31 4.51 -6.12 -4.39
CA THR A 31 3.79 -7.21 -5.08
C THR A 31 2.58 -6.73 -5.89
N HIS A 32 2.22 -5.45 -5.76
CA HIS A 32 1.22 -4.81 -6.62
C HIS A 32 1.75 -4.55 -8.02
N GLN A 33 3.05 -4.27 -8.17
CA GLN A 33 3.71 -4.02 -9.45
C GLN A 33 3.75 -5.27 -10.33
N ARG A 34 4.26 -6.36 -9.76
CA ARG A 34 4.38 -7.68 -10.38
C ARG A 34 4.40 -8.75 -9.29
N PRO A 35 4.11 -10.02 -9.62
CA PRO A 35 4.31 -11.10 -8.67
C PRO A 35 5.77 -11.22 -8.23
N LEU A 36 5.99 -11.46 -6.94
CA LEU A 36 7.31 -11.68 -6.34
C LEU A 36 7.31 -12.96 -5.51
N THR A 37 8.39 -13.73 -5.55
CA THR A 37 8.56 -14.88 -4.64
C THR A 37 9.01 -14.41 -3.27
N ASN A 38 8.86 -15.25 -2.24
CA ASN A 38 9.34 -14.91 -0.89
C ASN A 38 10.83 -14.54 -0.86
N ARG A 39 11.64 -15.21 -1.71
CA ARG A 39 13.08 -14.90 -1.85
C ARG A 39 13.28 -13.50 -2.42
N GLU A 40 12.59 -13.15 -3.50
CA GLU A 40 12.67 -11.83 -4.12
C GLU A 40 12.21 -10.73 -3.15
N ILE A 41 11.12 -10.97 -2.41
CA ILE A 41 10.63 -10.05 -1.37
C ILE A 41 11.68 -9.86 -0.27
N ALA A 42 12.26 -10.95 0.23
CA ALA A 42 13.25 -10.89 1.30
C ALA A 42 14.52 -10.15 0.87
N THR A 43 15.00 -10.41 -0.36
CA THR A 43 16.14 -9.69 -0.95
C THR A 43 15.86 -8.21 -1.09
N GLN A 44 14.70 -7.81 -1.62
CA GLN A 44 14.39 -6.40 -1.82
C GLN A 44 14.18 -5.64 -0.50
N LEU A 45 13.73 -6.32 0.56
CA LEU A 45 13.60 -5.73 1.90
C LEU A 45 14.88 -5.78 2.73
N ASP A 46 15.96 -6.38 2.21
CA ASP A 46 17.17 -6.73 2.96
C ASP A 46 16.88 -7.47 4.29
N ARG A 47 16.10 -8.56 4.19
CA ARG A 47 15.64 -9.35 5.34
C ARG A 47 15.85 -10.84 5.15
N ASP A 48 15.86 -11.54 6.27
CA ASP A 48 15.88 -13.00 6.29
C ASP A 48 14.61 -13.60 5.64
N PRO A 49 14.73 -14.64 4.79
CA PRO A 49 13.59 -15.27 4.14
C PRO A 49 12.56 -15.89 5.08
N ALA A 50 12.97 -16.44 6.24
CA ALA A 50 12.03 -17.05 7.18
C ALA A 50 11.18 -15.98 7.87
N THR A 51 11.80 -14.88 8.29
CA THR A 51 11.11 -13.70 8.83
C THR A 51 10.17 -13.09 7.80
N THR A 52 10.61 -12.98 6.55
CA THR A 52 9.79 -12.46 5.45
C THR A 52 8.56 -13.34 5.20
N LEU A 53 8.74 -14.67 5.24
CA LEU A 53 7.67 -15.63 5.00
C LEU A 53 6.54 -15.52 6.04
N HIS A 54 6.88 -15.19 7.30
CA HIS A 54 5.89 -14.92 8.34
C HIS A 54 4.96 -13.76 7.95
N HIS A 55 5.51 -12.66 7.42
CA HIS A 55 4.71 -11.53 6.96
C HIS A 55 3.87 -11.89 5.73
N VAL A 56 4.45 -12.60 4.77
CA VAL A 56 3.76 -13.04 3.56
C VAL A 56 2.56 -13.93 3.91
N ARG A 57 2.71 -14.91 4.81
CA ARG A 57 1.61 -15.78 5.25
C ARG A 57 0.47 -15.00 5.87
N LYS A 58 0.76 -14.11 6.82
CA LYS A 58 -0.27 -13.24 7.42
C LYS A 58 -1.03 -12.41 6.37
N LEU A 59 -0.34 -11.94 5.33
CA LEU A 59 -0.95 -11.17 4.26
C LEU A 59 -1.83 -12.04 3.34
N VAL A 60 -1.42 -13.27 3.06
CA VAL A 60 -2.22 -14.24 2.29
C VAL A 60 -3.46 -14.63 3.10
N ASP A 61 -3.30 -14.97 4.37
CA ASP A 61 -4.40 -15.38 5.25
C ASP A 61 -5.46 -14.28 5.40
N ALA A 62 -5.05 -13.02 5.35
CA ALA A 62 -5.93 -11.85 5.40
C ALA A 62 -6.37 -11.33 4.02
N GLY A 63 -6.05 -12.03 2.92
CA GLY A 63 -6.50 -11.70 1.58
C GLY A 63 -5.89 -10.43 0.97
N PHE A 64 -4.75 -9.95 1.49
CA PHE A 64 -3.97 -8.86 0.88
C PHE A 64 -3.03 -9.35 -0.21
N LEU A 65 -2.59 -10.61 -0.12
CA LEU A 65 -1.82 -11.29 -1.15
C LEU A 65 -2.53 -12.55 -1.63
N GLU A 66 -2.29 -12.90 -2.88
CA GLU A 66 -2.65 -14.17 -3.48
C GLU A 66 -1.37 -14.95 -3.80
N ALA A 67 -1.33 -16.24 -3.45
CA ALA A 67 -0.28 -17.16 -3.86
C ALA A 67 -0.58 -17.71 -5.27
N LEU A 68 0.34 -17.49 -6.21
CA LEU A 68 0.21 -17.95 -7.59
C LEU A 68 0.81 -19.35 -7.78
N PRO A 69 0.54 -20.01 -8.92
CA PRO A 69 1.12 -21.32 -9.23
C PRO A 69 2.64 -21.34 -9.08
N VAL A 70 3.14 -22.46 -8.55
CA VAL A 70 4.58 -22.68 -8.34
C VAL A 70 5.32 -22.57 -9.67
N ARG A 71 6.41 -21.80 -9.68
CA ARG A 71 7.36 -21.73 -10.80
C ARG A 71 8.70 -22.36 -10.42
N ARG A 72 9.46 -22.78 -11.43
CA ARG A 72 10.85 -23.20 -11.25
C ARG A 72 11.74 -21.96 -11.15
N GLY A 73 12.44 -21.83 -10.04
CA GLY A 73 13.48 -20.83 -9.81
C GLY A 73 14.86 -21.33 -10.24
N ASN A 74 15.89 -20.56 -9.87
CA ASN A 74 17.28 -20.93 -10.14
C ASN A 74 17.62 -22.31 -9.56
N ARG A 75 18.39 -23.12 -10.30
CA ARG A 75 18.80 -24.48 -9.91
C ARG A 75 17.63 -25.43 -9.62
N GLY A 76 16.44 -25.17 -10.18
CA GLY A 76 15.29 -26.06 -10.07
C GLY A 76 14.49 -25.95 -8.77
N ALA A 77 14.78 -24.95 -7.93
CA ALA A 77 14.00 -24.70 -6.71
C ALA A 77 12.52 -24.42 -7.06
N ARG A 78 11.60 -24.97 -6.26
CA ARG A 78 10.17 -24.67 -6.38
C ARG A 78 9.87 -23.39 -5.61
N GLU A 79 9.47 -22.33 -6.32
CA GLU A 79 9.16 -21.03 -5.73
C GLU A 79 7.70 -20.66 -5.95
N ILE A 80 7.04 -20.12 -4.92
CA ILE A 80 5.67 -19.60 -5.00
C ILE A 80 5.75 -18.08 -5.19
N PRO A 81 5.25 -17.52 -6.31
CA PRO A 81 5.08 -16.08 -6.48
C PRO A 81 3.83 -15.59 -5.73
N TYR A 82 3.88 -14.37 -5.21
CA TYR A 82 2.76 -13.70 -4.52
C TYR A 82 2.41 -12.39 -5.22
N ARG A 83 1.12 -12.09 -5.34
CA ARG A 83 0.59 -10.88 -5.97
C ARG A 83 -0.33 -10.15 -5.00
N SER A 84 -0.27 -8.82 -4.97
CA SER A 84 -1.22 -8.01 -4.20
C SER A 84 -2.61 -8.03 -4.83
N THR A 85 -3.64 -8.14 -3.99
CA THR A 85 -5.05 -8.19 -4.40
C THR A 85 -5.67 -6.79 -4.59
N GLY A 86 -4.90 -5.71 -4.34
CA GLY A 86 -5.38 -4.33 -4.34
C GLY A 86 -6.35 -4.02 -3.18
N ARG A 87 -6.62 -4.97 -2.28
CA ARG A 87 -7.57 -4.83 -1.17
C ARG A 87 -7.22 -3.68 -0.22
N SER A 88 -5.94 -3.38 -0.01
CA SER A 88 -5.50 -2.29 0.88
C SER A 88 -6.02 -0.92 0.46
N TRP A 89 -6.23 -0.66 -0.84
CA TRP A 89 -6.84 0.57 -1.33
C TRP A 89 -8.35 0.62 -1.07
N ARG A 90 -9.02 -0.54 -1.07
CA ARG A 90 -10.48 -0.65 -0.88
C ARG A 90 -10.92 -0.58 0.58
N ILE A 91 -9.98 -0.56 1.52
CA ILE A 91 -10.29 -0.39 2.94
C ILE A 91 -10.38 1.10 3.23
N ASP A 92 -11.49 1.54 3.79
CA ASP A 92 -11.69 2.93 4.17
C ASP A 92 -10.77 3.30 5.33
N ASN A 93 -9.91 4.28 5.07
CA ASN A 93 -8.96 4.93 5.97
C ASN A 93 -8.57 4.13 7.22
N PRO A 94 -7.84 3.01 7.10
CA PRO A 94 -7.57 2.11 8.21
C PRO A 94 -6.67 2.72 9.30
N GLY A 95 -6.02 3.86 9.02
CA GLY A 95 -5.26 4.63 10.01
C GLY A 95 -6.11 5.62 10.81
N ARG A 96 -7.33 5.96 10.38
CA ARG A 96 -8.19 6.89 11.11
C ARG A 96 -8.58 6.27 12.45
N GLY A 97 -8.18 6.92 13.54
CA GLY A 97 -8.45 6.44 14.90
C GLY A 97 -7.61 5.23 15.33
N ASN A 98 -6.68 4.75 14.49
CA ASN A 98 -5.77 3.67 14.85
C ASN A 98 -4.30 4.11 14.72
N ARG A 99 -3.67 4.36 15.87
CA ARG A 99 -2.29 4.85 15.95
C ARG A 99 -1.29 3.89 15.31
N GLU A 100 -1.40 2.59 15.57
CA GLU A 100 -0.45 1.58 15.08
C GLU A 100 -0.43 1.52 13.54
N VAL A 101 -1.61 1.54 12.92
CA VAL A 101 -1.72 1.57 11.45
C VAL A 101 -1.19 2.89 10.89
N ALA A 102 -1.52 4.03 11.51
CA ALA A 102 -1.03 5.33 11.07
C ALA A 102 0.51 5.43 11.13
N GLU A 103 1.11 4.96 12.22
CA GLU A 103 2.57 4.89 12.36
C GLU A 103 3.18 3.94 11.32
N ALA A 104 2.60 2.75 11.12
CA ALA A 104 3.07 1.80 10.12
C ALA A 104 3.03 2.37 8.69
N MET A 105 1.99 3.13 8.34
CA MET A 105 1.87 3.80 7.04
C MET A 105 2.96 4.84 6.83
N LEU A 106 3.21 5.70 7.82
CA LEU A 106 4.28 6.69 7.75
C LEU A 106 5.65 6.02 7.63
N GLN A 107 5.92 5.00 8.43
CA GLN A 107 7.20 4.27 8.40
C GLN A 107 7.41 3.55 7.06
N ALA A 108 6.37 2.96 6.48
CA ALA A 108 6.44 2.36 5.15
C ALA A 108 6.76 3.42 4.09
N TYR A 109 6.06 4.55 4.09
CA TYR A 109 6.33 5.67 3.19
C TYR A 109 7.77 6.16 3.31
N LEU A 110 8.25 6.46 4.53
CA LEU A 110 9.62 6.95 4.76
C LEU A 110 10.69 5.96 4.27
N ALA A 111 10.47 4.66 4.47
CA ALA A 111 11.36 3.63 3.94
C ALA A 111 11.35 3.60 2.41
N GLU A 112 10.19 3.78 1.76
CA GLU A 112 10.08 3.79 0.29
C GLU A 112 10.73 5.04 -0.31
N VAL A 113 10.49 6.24 0.24
CA VAL A 113 11.12 7.46 -0.28
C VAL A 113 12.59 7.59 0.06
N GLY A 114 13.04 6.95 1.15
CA GLY A 114 14.47 6.88 1.48
C GLY A 114 15.30 6.07 0.47
N GLU A 115 14.64 5.22 -0.34
CA GLU A 115 15.27 4.47 -1.44
C GLU A 115 15.21 5.23 -2.78
N ALA A 116 14.44 6.32 -2.86
CA ALA A 116 14.28 7.14 -4.06
C ALA A 116 15.34 8.26 -4.15
N ASP A 117 15.59 8.75 -5.37
CA ASP A 117 16.33 10.00 -5.53
C ASP A 117 15.45 11.18 -5.11
N PHE A 118 15.89 11.92 -4.09
CA PHE A 118 15.17 13.09 -3.58
C PHE A 118 14.97 14.17 -4.66
N ALA A 119 15.84 14.24 -5.68
CA ALA A 119 15.67 15.16 -6.80
C ALA A 119 14.46 14.83 -7.69
N GLU A 120 14.00 13.57 -7.68
CA GLU A 120 12.83 13.12 -8.43
C GLU A 120 11.52 13.21 -7.62
N LEU A 121 11.60 13.56 -6.33
CA LEU A 121 10.43 13.68 -5.46
C LEU A 121 9.66 14.98 -5.73
N LEU A 122 8.40 14.84 -6.15
CA LEU A 122 7.45 15.94 -6.18
C LEU A 122 6.74 16.04 -4.83
N GLN A 123 7.03 17.10 -4.08
CA GLN A 123 6.50 17.31 -2.74
C GLN A 123 5.92 18.71 -2.58
N SER A 124 4.85 18.81 -1.81
CA SER A 124 4.22 20.07 -1.45
C SER A 124 3.93 20.07 0.04
N ARG A 125 4.24 21.18 0.72
CA ARG A 125 3.92 21.40 2.13
C ARG A 125 3.12 22.69 2.24
N LEU A 126 1.89 22.57 2.71
CA LEU A 126 0.91 23.64 2.72
C LEU A 126 0.11 23.60 4.02
N VAL A 127 -0.21 24.78 4.55
CA VAL A 127 -1.22 24.98 5.58
C VAL A 127 -2.32 25.84 4.98
N VAL A 128 -3.57 25.40 5.12
CA VAL A 128 -4.76 26.17 4.71
C VAL A 128 -5.69 26.32 5.90
N GLN A 129 -6.40 27.45 5.95
CA GLN A 129 -7.46 27.66 6.93
C GLN A 129 -8.81 27.48 6.24
N VAL A 130 -9.58 26.52 6.73
CA VAL A 130 -10.95 26.21 6.33
C VAL A 130 -11.75 25.85 7.58
N ASP A 131 -13.07 25.99 7.52
CA ASP A 131 -13.95 25.44 8.54
C ASP A 131 -14.09 23.92 8.41
N GLU A 132 -14.87 23.28 9.27
CA GLU A 132 -15.04 21.82 9.26
C GLU A 132 -15.65 21.32 7.93
N ALA A 133 -16.65 22.03 7.40
CA ALA A 133 -17.27 21.67 6.12
C ALA A 133 -16.27 21.77 4.96
N GLY A 134 -15.46 22.83 4.92
CA GLY A 134 -14.40 22.99 3.93
C GLY A 134 -13.30 21.94 4.06
N ARG A 135 -12.97 21.51 5.29
CA ARG A 135 -12.04 20.41 5.53
C ARG A 135 -12.56 19.10 4.96
N GLU A 136 -13.81 18.76 5.24
CA GLU A 136 -14.47 17.56 4.70
C GLU A 136 -14.55 17.60 3.17
N GLU A 137 -14.88 18.75 2.58
CA GLU A 137 -14.89 18.94 1.12
C GLU A 137 -13.49 18.70 0.52
N LEU A 138 -12.46 19.31 1.09
CA LEU A 138 -11.08 19.16 0.61
C LEU A 138 -10.63 17.69 0.64
N MET A 139 -10.86 17.00 1.76
CA MET A 139 -10.51 15.60 1.92
C MET A 139 -11.24 14.73 0.88
N ARG A 140 -12.53 14.97 0.67
CA ARG A 140 -13.35 14.22 -0.27
C ARG A 140 -12.91 14.46 -1.72
N ARG A 141 -12.64 15.71 -2.13
CA ARG A 141 -12.14 16.04 -3.47
C ARG A 141 -10.78 15.40 -3.77
N ILE A 142 -9.87 15.39 -2.80
CA ILE A 142 -8.59 14.70 -2.95
C ILE A 142 -8.83 13.20 -3.11
N GLN A 143 -9.70 12.61 -2.27
CA GLN A 143 -10.04 11.20 -2.35
C GLN A 143 -10.65 10.81 -3.70
N ASP A 144 -11.59 11.61 -4.22
CA ASP A 144 -12.24 11.39 -5.53
C ASP A 144 -11.21 11.33 -6.67
N VAL A 145 -10.20 12.22 -6.64
CA VAL A 145 -9.11 12.21 -7.63
C VAL A 145 -8.27 10.94 -7.51
N LEU A 146 -7.89 10.55 -6.28
CA LEU A 146 -7.09 9.34 -6.08
C LEU A 146 -7.84 8.09 -6.53
N ASP A 147 -9.14 8.04 -6.28
CA ASP A 147 -10.02 6.95 -6.69
C ASP A 147 -10.16 6.84 -8.20
N ASP A 148 -10.32 7.96 -8.92
CA ASP A 148 -10.36 7.98 -10.39
C ASP A 148 -9.09 7.34 -11.00
N PHE A 149 -7.91 7.66 -10.48
CA PHE A 149 -6.66 7.06 -10.97
C PHE A 149 -6.46 5.62 -10.52
N ALA A 150 -6.90 5.26 -9.30
CA ALA A 150 -6.77 3.89 -8.79
C ALA A 150 -7.68 2.89 -9.52
N ALA A 151 -8.81 3.34 -10.07
CA ALA A 151 -9.75 2.51 -10.83
C ALA A 151 -9.25 2.18 -12.25
N ARG A 152 -8.22 2.87 -12.76
CA ARG A 152 -7.73 2.66 -14.12
C ARG A 152 -7.00 1.31 -14.25
N PRO A 153 -7.15 0.62 -15.40
CA PRO A 153 -6.41 -0.59 -15.65
C PRO A 153 -4.90 -0.32 -15.65
N LEU A 154 -4.15 -1.32 -15.20
CA LEU A 154 -2.69 -1.24 -15.21
C LEU A 154 -2.17 -1.51 -16.62
N GLU A 155 -1.52 -0.51 -17.21
CA GLU A 155 -0.83 -0.64 -18.50
C GLU A 155 0.53 -1.33 -18.33
N PRO A 156 0.76 -2.50 -18.95
CA PRO A 156 2.03 -3.20 -18.86
C PRO A 156 3.20 -2.35 -19.35
N GLY A 157 4.30 -2.35 -18.60
CA GLY A 157 5.53 -1.64 -18.98
C GLY A 157 5.55 -0.15 -18.66
N GLN A 158 4.44 0.43 -18.17
CA GLN A 158 4.42 1.82 -17.73
C GLN A 158 4.92 1.95 -16.28
N PRO A 159 5.63 3.05 -15.94
CA PRO A 159 6.05 3.31 -14.58
C PRO A 159 4.83 3.51 -13.66
N ARG A 160 5.00 3.20 -12.37
CA ARG A 160 3.93 3.38 -11.38
C ARG A 160 4.23 4.56 -10.48
N THR A 161 3.22 5.37 -10.22
CA THR A 161 3.32 6.51 -9.30
C THR A 161 2.99 6.10 -7.86
N GLY A 162 3.88 6.44 -6.94
CA GLY A 162 3.64 6.43 -5.49
C GLY A 162 2.94 7.69 -5.06
N ILE A 163 1.86 7.54 -4.28
CA ILE A 163 1.14 8.66 -3.70
C ILE A 163 0.92 8.34 -2.22
N TYR A 164 1.39 9.24 -1.36
CA TYR A 164 1.12 9.25 0.07
C TYR A 164 0.59 10.64 0.41
N VAL A 165 -0.58 10.69 1.04
CA VAL A 165 -1.23 11.93 1.47
C VAL A 165 -1.54 11.83 2.95
N SER A 166 -1.15 12.85 3.71
CA SER A 166 -1.52 13.00 5.12
C SER A 166 -2.18 14.35 5.35
N PHE A 167 -3.23 14.35 6.15
CA PHE A 167 -3.84 15.55 6.71
C PHE A 167 -3.46 15.60 8.20
N TYR A 168 -2.94 16.74 8.66
CA TYR A 168 -2.47 16.91 10.02
C TYR A 168 -2.81 18.32 10.54
N PRO A 169 -2.93 18.52 11.86
CA PRO A 169 -3.11 19.86 12.44
C PRO A 169 -1.95 20.79 12.05
N GLY A 170 -2.28 22.01 11.63
CA GLY A 170 -1.30 22.99 11.12
C GLY A 170 -0.96 24.12 12.10
N GLU A 171 -1.23 23.92 13.39
CA GLU A 171 -0.93 24.89 14.47
C GLU A 171 0.59 25.09 14.67
#